data_AF-A0A7J6RXY0-F1
#
_entry.id   AF-A0A7J6RXY0-F1
#
_cell.length_a   1.000
_cell.length_b   1.000
_cell.length_c   1.000
_cell.angle_alpha   90.00
_cell.angle_beta   90.00
_cell.angle_gamma   90.00
#
_symmetry.space_group_name_H-M   'P 1'
#
loop_
_entity.id
_entity.type
_entity.pdbx_description
1 polymer ?
#
loop_
_entity_poly.entity_id
_entity_poly.type
_entity_poly.pdbx_seq_one_letter_code
_entity_poly.pdbx_strand_id
1 'polypeptide(L)'
;GDGQMELPKRGTDPYSENIGLVASAYLLKEAISIYNAYEDKRFNRSFDRITNYRTRSVLCLPVVNEGRVTCIVQAVNKRRDPVFDKDDETILRNIAVLGLEMVMVFEKTAVSGWSMKRQTYLLQFATEMMQYCTKPSTLVNLLTL
;
A
#
# COMPACT_ATOMS: atom_id res chain seq x y z
N GLY A 1 4.74 15.64 -7.95
CA GLY A 1 3.59 15.51 -7.05
C GLY A 1 3.48 14.06 -6.71
N ASP A 2 3.51 13.71 -5.41
CA ASP A 2 3.89 12.40 -4.87
C ASP A 2 2.97 11.21 -5.20
N GLY A 3 2.13 11.29 -6.24
CA GLY A 3 1.28 10.19 -6.70
C GLY A 3 0.23 9.71 -5.68
N GLN A 4 0.20 10.29 -4.49
CA GLN A 4 -0.78 9.96 -3.46
C GLN A 4 -2.11 10.65 -3.75
N MET A 5 -3.17 9.85 -3.83
CA MET A 5 -4.53 10.35 -3.91
C MET A 5 -4.91 11.00 -2.59
N GLU A 6 -5.36 12.25 -2.62
CA GLU A 6 -5.99 12.86 -1.45
C GLU A 6 -7.25 12.09 -1.06
N LEU A 7 -7.37 11.73 0.21
CA LEU A 7 -8.52 10.99 0.69
C LEU A 7 -9.80 11.84 0.57
N PRO A 8 -10.94 11.26 0.15
CA PRO A 8 -12.20 11.98 0.10
C PRO A 8 -12.57 12.54 1.47
N LYS A 9 -13.19 13.73 1.49
CA LYS A 9 -13.63 14.37 2.74
C LYS A 9 -14.69 13.51 3.43
N ARG A 10 -14.76 13.62 4.75
CA ARG A 10 -15.77 12.89 5.52
C ARG A 10 -17.17 13.33 5.10
N GLY A 11 -18.07 12.38 4.82
CA GLY A 11 -19.43 12.65 4.36
C GLY A 11 -19.57 12.89 2.85
N THR A 12 -18.50 12.72 2.06
CA THR A 12 -18.61 12.76 0.59
C THR A 12 -19.47 11.60 0.08
N ASP A 13 -20.40 11.90 -0.83
CA ASP A 13 -21.23 10.91 -1.51
C ASP A 13 -20.40 10.09 -2.51
N PRO A 14 -20.28 8.75 -2.35
CA PRO A 14 -19.54 7.90 -3.27
C PRO A 14 -20.07 7.90 -4.71
N TYR A 15 -21.27 8.39 -4.95
CA TYR A 15 -21.90 8.48 -6.28
C TYR A 15 -21.93 9.91 -6.83
N SER A 16 -21.24 10.85 -6.21
CA SER A 16 -21.15 12.22 -6.71
C SER A 16 -20.43 12.28 -8.07
N GLU A 17 -20.83 13.25 -8.88
CA GLU A 17 -20.27 13.44 -10.22
C GLU A 17 -18.79 13.86 -10.14
N ASN A 18 -17.95 13.31 -11.02
CA ASN A 18 -16.51 13.57 -11.12
C ASN A 18 -15.69 13.29 -9.86
N ILE A 19 -16.22 12.60 -8.85
CA ILE A 19 -15.48 12.21 -7.64
C ILE A 19 -14.28 11.30 -7.95
N GLY A 20 -14.34 10.55 -9.05
CA GLY A 20 -13.35 9.54 -9.43
C GLY A 20 -13.74 8.15 -8.95
N LEU A 21 -13.47 7.15 -9.81
CA LEU A 21 -13.81 5.75 -9.53
C LEU A 21 -12.99 5.18 -8.35
N VAL A 22 -11.74 5.63 -8.21
CA VAL A 22 -10.87 5.27 -7.08
C VAL A 22 -11.46 5.80 -5.77
N ALA A 23 -11.89 7.06 -5.73
CA ALA A 23 -12.53 7.66 -4.56
C ALA A 23 -13.87 6.98 -4.21
N SER A 24 -14.67 6.64 -5.22
CA SER A 24 -15.91 5.89 -5.04
C SER A 24 -15.64 4.51 -4.42
N ALA A 25 -14.65 3.76 -4.94
CA ALA A 25 -14.26 2.45 -4.41
C ALA A 25 -13.72 2.55 -2.97
N TYR A 26 -12.95 3.62 -2.67
CA TYR A 26 -12.47 3.90 -1.32
C TYR A 26 -13.63 4.07 -0.32
N LEU A 27 -14.61 4.89 -0.67
CA LEU A 27 -15.75 5.22 0.19
C LEU A 27 -16.67 4.02 0.40
N LEU A 28 -16.93 3.24 -0.66
CA LEU A 28 -17.79 2.05 -0.60
C LEU A 28 -17.09 0.84 0.04
N LYS A 29 -15.75 0.77 -0.02
CA LYS A 29 -14.95 -0.42 0.32
C LYS A 29 -15.34 -1.65 -0.52
N GLU A 30 -15.83 -1.40 -1.73
CA GLU A 30 -16.30 -2.41 -2.67
C GLU A 30 -15.60 -2.28 -4.01
N ALA A 31 -15.53 -3.40 -4.73
CA ALA A 31 -15.05 -3.44 -6.10
C ALA A 31 -15.97 -2.64 -7.02
N ILE A 32 -15.39 -1.81 -7.88
CA ILE A 32 -16.13 -1.11 -8.95
C ILE A 32 -15.61 -1.61 -10.28
N SER A 33 -16.46 -2.30 -11.04
CA SER A 33 -16.18 -2.70 -12.42
C SER A 33 -17.18 -2.01 -13.34
N ILE A 34 -16.66 -1.23 -14.30
CA ILE A 34 -17.47 -0.55 -15.31
C ILE A 34 -16.94 -0.86 -16.71
N TYR A 35 -17.86 -1.05 -17.65
CA TYR A 35 -17.53 -1.35 -19.04
C TYR A 35 -17.35 -0.08 -19.89
N ASN A 36 -17.99 1.04 -19.50
CA ASN A 36 -17.90 2.32 -20.19
C ASN A 36 -17.70 3.47 -19.19
N ALA A 37 -16.45 3.91 -19.06
CA ALA A 37 -16.04 5.02 -18.22
C ALA A 37 -16.75 6.32 -18.56
N TYR A 38 -17.11 6.54 -19.84
CA TYR A 38 -17.80 7.76 -20.23
C TYR A 38 -19.30 7.72 -19.90
N GLU A 39 -19.89 6.57 -19.61
CA GLU A 39 -21.28 6.51 -19.14
C GLU A 39 -21.38 6.65 -17.61
N ASP A 40 -20.27 6.49 -16.89
CA ASP A 40 -20.25 6.63 -15.44
C ASP A 40 -19.97 8.08 -15.03
N LYS A 41 -20.95 8.71 -14.37
CA LYS A 41 -20.86 10.10 -13.87
C LYS A 41 -19.68 10.33 -12.90
N ARG A 42 -19.18 9.29 -12.24
CA ARG A 42 -18.06 9.39 -11.30
C ARG A 42 -16.73 9.55 -12.03
N PHE A 43 -16.65 9.17 -13.30
CA PHE A 43 -15.40 9.21 -14.07
C PHE A 43 -15.05 10.62 -14.56
N ASN A 44 -13.87 11.09 -14.17
CA ASN A 44 -13.35 12.38 -14.60
C ASN A 44 -12.56 12.27 -15.92
N ARG A 45 -13.17 12.74 -17.01
CA ARG A 45 -12.61 12.69 -18.38
C ARG A 45 -11.50 13.73 -18.66
N SER A 46 -11.24 14.66 -17.74
CA SER A 46 -10.23 15.71 -17.95
C SER A 46 -8.83 15.14 -18.19
N PHE A 47 -8.47 14.07 -17.48
CA PHE A 47 -7.17 13.44 -17.61
C PHE A 47 -6.97 12.76 -18.96
N ASP A 48 -8.00 12.03 -19.43
CA ASP A 48 -8.04 11.44 -20.77
C ASP A 48 -7.84 12.51 -21.87
N ARG A 49 -8.47 13.67 -21.73
CA ARG A 49 -8.34 14.80 -22.69
C ARG A 49 -6.92 15.36 -22.75
N ILE A 50 -6.24 15.46 -21.61
CA ILE A 50 -4.88 16.02 -21.52
C ILE A 50 -3.86 15.02 -22.06
N THR A 51 -4.04 13.74 -21.77
CA THR A 51 -3.10 12.67 -22.14
C THR A 51 -3.34 12.10 -23.54
N ASN A 52 -4.44 12.49 -24.19
CA ASN A 52 -4.94 11.88 -25.42
C ASN A 52 -5.11 10.35 -25.29
N TYR A 53 -5.47 9.89 -24.08
CA TYR A 53 -5.78 8.50 -23.76
C TYR A 53 -7.29 8.34 -23.67
N ARG A 54 -7.81 7.17 -24.08
CA ARG A 54 -9.24 6.86 -23.94
C ARG A 54 -9.44 5.71 -22.97
N THR A 55 -9.94 6.01 -21.79
CA THR A 55 -10.41 5.02 -20.82
C THR A 55 -11.79 4.51 -21.26
N ARG A 56 -11.90 3.19 -21.47
CA ARG A 56 -13.13 2.50 -21.87
C ARG A 56 -13.69 1.73 -20.70
N SER A 57 -12.95 0.74 -20.19
CA SER A 57 -13.33 -0.05 -19.02
C SER A 57 -12.40 0.20 -17.84
N VAL A 58 -12.94 0.08 -16.63
CA VAL A 58 -12.20 0.29 -15.38
C VAL A 58 -12.62 -0.75 -14.35
N LEU A 59 -11.65 -1.34 -13.67
CA LEU A 59 -11.81 -2.14 -12.47
C LEU A 59 -11.01 -1.50 -11.34
N CYS A 60 -11.69 -1.03 -10.30
CA CYS A 60 -11.08 -0.51 -9.07
C CYS A 60 -11.33 -1.51 -7.93
N LEU A 61 -10.26 -1.95 -7.27
CA LEU A 61 -10.33 -2.86 -6.14
C LEU A 61 -9.68 -2.25 -4.90
N PRO A 62 -10.47 -2.00 -3.84
CA PRO A 62 -9.90 -1.61 -2.55
C PRO A 62 -9.32 -2.84 -1.85
N VAL A 63 -8.08 -2.71 -1.35
CA VAL A 63 -7.47 -3.67 -0.43
C VAL A 63 -7.73 -3.18 0.99
N VAL A 64 -8.52 -3.95 1.73
CA VAL A 64 -8.94 -3.62 3.09
C VAL A 64 -8.13 -4.43 4.08
N ASN A 65 -7.46 -3.73 5.01
CA ASN A 65 -6.78 -4.34 6.15
C ASN A 65 -7.37 -3.75 7.45
N GLU A 66 -7.72 -4.60 8.41
CA GLU A 66 -8.30 -4.19 9.71
C GLU A 66 -9.48 -3.20 9.57
N GLY A 67 -10.33 -3.42 8.56
CA GLY A 67 -11.51 -2.59 8.30
C GLY A 67 -11.22 -1.21 7.66
N ARG A 68 -9.96 -0.90 7.32
CA ARG A 68 -9.54 0.32 6.63
C ARG A 68 -9.01 -0.02 5.23
N VAL A 69 -9.31 0.82 4.25
CA VAL A 69 -8.74 0.69 2.91
C VAL A 69 -7.28 1.15 2.98
N THR A 70 -6.34 0.24 2.76
CA THR A 70 -4.90 0.52 2.81
C THR A 70 -4.38 0.98 1.46
N CYS A 71 -4.87 0.38 0.37
CA CYS A 71 -4.58 0.81 -0.98
C CYS A 71 -5.74 0.48 -1.92
N ILE A 72 -5.73 1.06 -3.11
CA ILE A 72 -6.64 0.73 -4.19
C ILE A 72 -5.81 0.39 -5.41
N VAL A 73 -6.07 -0.77 -6.01
CA VAL A 73 -5.51 -1.11 -7.32
C VAL A 73 -6.54 -0.85 -8.39
N GLN A 74 -6.08 -0.32 -9.52
CA GLN A 74 -6.93 0.00 -10.65
C GLN A 74 -6.37 -0.64 -11.90
N ALA A 75 -7.20 -1.40 -12.61
CA ALA A 75 -6.96 -1.83 -13.97
C ALA A 75 -7.85 -1.02 -14.93
N VAL A 76 -7.30 -0.63 -16.07
CA VAL A 76 -8.02 0.11 -17.11
C VAL A 76 -7.85 -0.60 -18.45
N ASN A 77 -8.89 -0.52 -19.29
CA ASN A 77 -8.86 -1.01 -20.66
C ASN A 77 -8.39 -2.46 -20.80
N LYS A 78 -9.23 -3.41 -20.39
CA LYS A 78 -9.01 -4.83 -20.73
C LYS A 78 -8.80 -4.98 -22.25
N ARG A 79 -7.80 -5.80 -22.63
CA ARG A 79 -7.28 -5.84 -24.01
C ARG A 79 -8.15 -6.65 -24.96
N ARG A 80 -8.60 -7.83 -24.53
CA ARG A 80 -9.33 -8.79 -25.36
C ARG A 80 -10.83 -8.61 -25.25
N ASP A 81 -11.32 -8.49 -24.02
CA ASP A 81 -12.74 -8.32 -23.73
C ASP A 81 -13.04 -6.89 -23.27
N PRO A 82 -14.26 -6.37 -23.53
CA PRO A 82 -14.62 -5.03 -23.12
C PRO A 82 -14.89 -4.90 -21.61
N VAL A 83 -15.12 -6.00 -20.90
CA VAL A 83 -15.55 -6.02 -19.49
C VAL A 83 -14.60 -6.87 -18.64
N PHE A 84 -14.28 -6.36 -17.45
CA PHE A 84 -13.60 -7.16 -16.44
C PHE A 84 -14.58 -8.15 -15.80
N ASP A 85 -14.25 -9.43 -15.85
CA ASP A 85 -15.05 -10.50 -15.28
C ASP A 85 -14.61 -10.81 -13.84
N LYS A 86 -15.21 -11.86 -13.26
CA LYS A 86 -14.91 -12.28 -11.88
C LYS A 86 -13.53 -12.91 -11.73
N ASP A 87 -12.98 -13.49 -12.79
CA ASP A 87 -11.64 -14.06 -12.76
C ASP A 87 -10.61 -12.92 -12.78
N ASP A 88 -10.81 -11.89 -13.59
CA ASP A 88 -9.99 -10.66 -13.56
C ASP A 88 -10.00 -10.02 -12.17
N GLU A 89 -11.19 -9.93 -11.55
CA GLU A 89 -11.35 -9.40 -10.19
C GLU A 89 -10.52 -10.19 -9.18
N THR A 90 -10.60 -11.52 -9.27
CA THR A 90 -9.91 -12.44 -8.35
C THR A 90 -8.39 -12.36 -8.53
N ILE A 91 -7.91 -12.38 -9.78
CA ILE A 91 -6.48 -12.29 -10.10
C ILE A 91 -5.92 -10.96 -9.61
N LEU A 92 -6.59 -9.85 -9.93
CA LEU A 92 -6.12 -8.52 -9.54
C LEU A 92 -6.13 -8.34 -8.02
N ARG A 93 -7.15 -8.88 -7.33
CA ARG A 93 -7.21 -8.88 -5.86
C ARG A 93 -6.04 -9.64 -5.25
N ASN A 94 -5.71 -10.83 -5.75
CA ASN A 94 -4.60 -11.63 -5.24
C ASN A 94 -3.25 -10.91 -5.43
N ILE A 95 -3.02 -10.33 -6.61
CA ILE A 95 -1.82 -9.54 -6.89
C ILE A 95 -1.73 -8.35 -5.93
N ALA A 96 -2.85 -7.66 -5.66
CA ALA A 96 -2.89 -6.50 -4.78
C ALA A 96 -2.56 -6.85 -3.32
N VAL A 97 -3.13 -7.94 -2.81
CA VAL A 97 -2.86 -8.41 -1.45
C VAL A 97 -1.39 -8.80 -1.31
N LEU A 98 -0.85 -9.59 -2.24
CA LEU A 98 0.57 -9.98 -2.22
C LEU A 98 1.50 -8.77 -2.33
N GLY A 99 1.17 -7.82 -3.21
CA GLY A 99 1.93 -6.59 -3.36
C GLY A 99 1.93 -5.74 -2.08
N LEU A 100 0.77 -5.62 -1.42
CA LEU A 100 0.67 -4.93 -0.14
C LEU A 100 1.48 -5.62 0.95
N GLU A 101 1.39 -6.96 1.05
CA GLU A 101 2.18 -7.74 2.00
C GLU A 101 3.68 -7.51 1.82
N MET A 102 4.17 -7.54 0.57
CA MET A 102 5.57 -7.24 0.27
C MET A 102 5.97 -5.84 0.75
N VAL A 103 5.21 -4.80 0.41
CA VAL A 103 5.49 -3.42 0.83
C VAL A 103 5.55 -3.32 2.36
N MET A 104 4.58 -3.90 3.05
CA MET A 104 4.51 -3.89 4.52
C MET A 104 5.70 -4.63 5.16
N VAL A 105 6.17 -5.73 4.56
CA VAL A 105 7.37 -6.45 5.02
C VAL A 105 8.63 -5.60 4.83
N PHE A 106 8.76 -4.93 3.69
CA PHE A 106 9.90 -4.03 3.43
C PHE A 106 9.91 -2.82 4.38
N GLU A 107 8.75 -2.22 4.66
CA GLU A 107 8.65 -1.11 5.63
C GLU A 107 9.03 -1.57 7.04
N LYS A 108 8.50 -2.72 7.49
CA LYS A 108 8.82 -3.29 8.80
C LYS A 108 10.32 -3.59 8.94
N THR A 109 10.96 -4.13 7.90
CA THR A 109 12.39 -4.45 7.91
C THR A 109 13.28 -3.22 7.82
N ALA A 110 12.89 -2.18 7.07
CA ALA A 110 13.59 -0.89 7.03
C ALA A 110 13.58 -0.21 8.41
N VAL A 111 12.43 -0.20 9.09
CA VAL A 111 12.27 0.40 10.43
C VAL A 111 12.94 -0.45 11.52
N SER A 112 12.82 -1.77 11.46
CA SER A 112 13.34 -2.67 12.51
C SER A 112 14.83 -2.97 12.36
N GLY A 113 15.41 -2.76 11.17
CA GLY A 113 16.80 -3.08 10.86
C GLY A 113 17.82 -2.26 11.65
N TRP A 114 17.49 -1.04 12.06
CA TRP A 114 18.42 -0.17 12.80
C TRP A 114 18.41 -0.41 14.31
N SER A 115 17.22 -0.54 14.92
CA SER A 115 17.10 -0.80 16.36
C SER A 115 17.61 -2.20 16.76
N MET A 116 17.29 -3.23 15.97
CA MET A 116 17.69 -4.60 16.28
C MET A 116 19.20 -4.78 16.14
N LYS A 117 19.80 -4.30 15.04
CA LYS A 117 21.25 -4.42 14.83
C LYS A 117 22.04 -3.77 15.95
N ARG A 118 21.69 -2.53 16.35
CA ARG A 118 22.38 -1.84 17.45
C ARG A 118 22.32 -2.64 18.74
N GLN A 119 21.15 -3.17 19.09
CA GLN A 119 20.94 -3.92 20.32
C GLN A 119 21.65 -5.29 20.29
N THR A 120 21.62 -5.99 19.15
CA THR A 120 22.34 -7.25 18.95
C THR A 120 23.85 -7.05 18.97
N TYR A 121 24.40 -6.02 18.33
CA TYR A 121 25.83 -5.72 18.38
C TYR A 121 26.28 -5.33 19.79
N LEU A 122 25.48 -4.55 20.52
CA LEU A 122 25.76 -4.23 21.93
C LEU A 122 25.78 -5.49 22.80
N LEU A 123 24.81 -6.39 22.62
CA LEU A 123 24.76 -7.66 23.35
C LEU A 123 25.91 -8.60 22.97
N GLN A 124 26.26 -8.66 21.69
CA GLN A 124 27.39 -9.44 21.17
C GLN A 124 28.71 -8.96 21.79
N PHE A 125 28.96 -7.65 21.70
CA PHE A 125 30.14 -7.01 22.29
C PHE A 125 30.18 -7.20 23.82
N ALA A 126 29.05 -7.02 24.51
CA ALA A 126 28.97 -7.26 25.95
C ALA A 126 29.27 -8.73 26.31
N THR A 127 28.81 -9.68 25.48
CA THR A 127 29.08 -11.12 25.65
C THR A 127 30.56 -11.43 25.48
N GLU A 128 31.20 -10.88 24.44
CA GLU A 128 32.64 -11.02 24.21
C GLU A 128 33.45 -10.39 25.35
N MET A 129 33.07 -9.20 25.80
CA MET A 129 33.67 -8.54 26.97
C MET A 129 33.57 -9.37 28.25
N MET A 130 32.42 -10.00 28.50
CA MET A 130 32.21 -10.88 29.64
C MET A 130 33.06 -12.16 29.54
N GLN A 131 33.35 -12.66 28.33
CA GLN A 131 34.26 -13.79 28.14
C GLN A 131 35.72 -13.41 28.43
N TYR A 132 36.13 -12.17 28.14
CA TYR A 132 37.48 -11.68 28.43
C TYR A 132 37.67 -11.21 29.89
N CYS A 133 36.60 -10.81 30.57
CA CYS A 133 36.65 -10.39 31.97
C CYS A 133 36.41 -11.58 32.90
N THR A 134 37.47 -12.23 33.35
CA THR A 134 37.40 -13.37 34.30
C THR A 134 37.03 -12.98 35.73
N LYS A 135 37.05 -11.68 36.07
CA LYS A 135 36.67 -11.14 37.38
C LYS A 135 35.78 -9.90 37.23
N PRO A 136 34.70 -9.75 38.04
CA PRO A 136 33.80 -8.59 37.97
C PRO A 136 34.51 -7.23 38.11
N SER A 137 35.59 -7.16 38.88
CA SER A 137 36.38 -5.95 39.09
C SER A 137 37.05 -5.41 37.82
N THR A 138 37.40 -6.29 36.88
CA THR A 138 38.05 -5.91 35.61
C THR A 138 37.06 -5.22 34.68
N LEU A 139 35.80 -5.65 34.69
CA LEU A 139 34.73 -5.05 33.90
C LEU A 139 34.41 -3.63 34.38
N VAL A 140 34.34 -3.42 35.70
CA VAL A 140 34.10 -2.11 36.30
C VAL A 140 35.20 -1.12 35.92
N ASN A 141 36.47 -1.51 36.05
CA ASN A 141 37.59 -0.64 35.70
C ASN A 141 37.65 -0.26 34.21
N LEU A 142 37.14 -1.13 33.32
CA LEU A 142 37.14 -0.88 31.87
C LEU A 142 35.99 0.05 31.43
N LEU A 143 34.90 0.09 32.20
CA LEU A 143 33.73 0.94 31.95
C LEU A 143 33.81 2.31 32.65
N THR A 144 34.72 2.47 33.61
CA THR A 144 34.91 3.73 34.38
C THR A 144 36.09 4.57 33.92
N LEU A 145 36.75 4.21 32.82
CA LEU A 145 37.73 5.04 32.10
C LEU A 145 37.05 5.83 30.99
#